data_AF-W6MH06-F1
#
_entry.id   AF-W6MH06-F1
#
_cell.length_a   1.000
_cell.length_b   1.000
_cell.length_c   1.000
_cell.angle_alpha   90.00
_cell.angle_beta   90.00
_cell.angle_gamma   90.00
#
_symmetry.space_group_name_H-M   'P 1'
#
loop_
_entity.id
_entity.type
_entity.pdbx_description
1 polymer ?
#
loop_
_entity_poly.entity_id
_entity_poly.type
_entity_poly.pdbx_seq_one_letter_code
_entity_poly.pdbx_strand_id
1 'polypeptide(L)'
;GDKVVITYINGKQLDLCKNIKSGKVILQVPAYNFRVDFVSNGKKTNTGFDITFTESEEWDRADCHETINLAMNEERTIETPFQKKRWTPLCEWHLIGPEDSRINIMTLDAKMIENPGCNEEYMVLHGNKDPSYPVDSSILLCNTTVINNIMMDSNQLNVVYKGAKVASQGFVLTVQAVPLTP
;
A
#
# COMPACT_ATOMS: atom_id res chain seq x y z
N GLY A 1 18.60 -6.40 24.92
CA GLY A 1 18.08 -7.79 24.91
C GLY A 1 17.44 -8.03 23.57
N ASP A 2 17.32 -9.29 23.16
CA ASP A 2 16.81 -9.62 21.83
C ASP A 2 15.37 -9.13 21.64
N LYS A 3 15.07 -8.57 20.46
CA LYS A 3 13.73 -8.08 20.09
C LYS A 3 13.46 -8.25 18.59
N VAL A 4 12.19 -8.35 18.24
CA VAL A 4 11.68 -8.19 16.88
C VAL A 4 11.12 -6.78 16.76
N VAL A 5 11.51 -6.04 15.72
CA VAL A 5 11.02 -4.69 15.43
C VAL A 5 10.21 -4.75 14.15
N ILE A 6 8.97 -4.27 14.21
CA ILE A 6 8.11 -4.17 13.04
C ILE A 6 7.93 -2.69 12.72
N THR A 7 8.38 -2.29 11.53
CA THR A 7 8.30 -0.91 11.08
C THR A 7 7.22 -0.78 10.01
N TYR A 8 6.24 0.07 10.28
CA TYR A 8 5.18 0.47 9.34
C TYR A 8 5.65 1.66 8.49
N ILE A 9 4.99 1.89 7.36
CA ILE A 9 5.31 2.98 6.41
C ILE A 9 5.24 4.37 7.01
N ASN A 10 4.33 4.63 7.95
CA ASN A 10 4.26 5.92 8.62
C ASN A 10 5.37 6.13 9.67
N GLY A 11 6.42 5.30 9.65
CA GLY A 11 7.53 5.31 10.60
C GLY A 11 7.17 4.77 11.98
N LYS A 12 5.91 4.36 12.21
CA LYS A 12 5.51 3.75 13.47
C LYS A 12 6.26 2.43 13.62
N GLN A 13 6.79 2.19 14.81
CA GLN A 13 7.46 0.95 15.14
C GLN A 13 6.72 0.21 16.25
N LEU A 14 6.74 -1.13 16.15
CA LEU A 14 6.31 -2.02 17.20
C LEU A 14 7.48 -2.92 17.61
N ASP A 15 7.89 -2.78 18.87
CA ASP A 15 8.93 -3.60 19.48
C ASP A 15 8.30 -4.79 20.22
N LEU A 16 8.64 -6.01 19.79
CA LEU A 16 8.26 -7.26 20.43
C LEU A 16 9.46 -7.85 21.16
N CYS A 17 9.38 -8.01 22.47
CA CYS A 17 10.45 -8.56 23.29
C CYS A 17 9.92 -9.46 24.41
N LYS A 18 10.80 -10.31 24.96
CA LYS A 18 10.52 -11.28 26.05
C LYS A 18 9.50 -12.37 25.65
N ASN A 19 9.22 -13.27 26.60
CA ASN A 19 8.19 -14.30 26.43
C ASN A 19 6.80 -13.66 26.38
N ILE A 20 6.23 -13.54 25.19
CA ILE A 20 4.82 -13.23 24.99
C ILE A 20 4.03 -14.51 25.32
N LYS A 21 3.74 -14.72 26.61
CA LYS A 21 3.21 -15.99 27.15
C LYS A 21 1.72 -16.26 26.87
N SER A 22 0.97 -15.34 26.29
CA SER A 22 -0.44 -15.60 25.96
C SER A 22 -0.95 -14.65 24.88
N GLY A 23 -1.40 -15.23 23.77
CA GLY A 23 -2.03 -14.52 22.66
C GLY A 23 -1.09 -14.41 21.47
N LYS A 24 -1.46 -15.05 20.36
CA LYS A 24 -0.96 -14.73 19.02
C LYS A 24 -1.02 -13.20 18.89
N VAL A 25 0.13 -12.52 18.74
CA VAL A 25 0.11 -11.09 18.43
C VAL A 25 -0.36 -10.98 16.98
N ILE A 26 -1.67 -10.83 16.78
CA ILE A 26 -2.23 -10.60 15.46
C ILE A 26 -1.95 -9.15 15.13
N LEU A 27 -0.96 -8.95 14.25
CA LEU A 27 -0.68 -7.65 13.69
C LEU A 27 -1.44 -7.55 12.39
N GLN A 28 -2.53 -6.78 12.44
CA GLN A 28 -3.19 -6.33 11.23
C GLN A 28 -2.25 -5.34 10.58
N VAL A 29 -1.50 -5.82 9.58
CA VAL A 29 -0.79 -4.94 8.67
C VAL A 29 -1.70 -4.79 7.47
N PRO A 30 -2.33 -3.62 7.29
CA PRO A 30 -3.28 -3.44 6.21
C PRO A 30 -2.60 -3.33 4.83
N ALA A 31 -1.28 -3.61 4.77
CA ALA A 31 -0.40 -3.32 3.66
C ALA A 31 0.63 -4.42 3.40
N TYR A 32 1.00 -4.63 2.13
CA TYR A 32 2.20 -5.41 1.72
C TYR A 32 3.54 -4.78 2.16
N ASN A 33 3.50 -3.72 2.95
CA ASN A 33 4.65 -2.90 3.27
C ASN A 33 4.89 -2.73 4.76
N PHE A 34 5.60 -3.71 5.31
CA PHE A 34 6.19 -3.61 6.62
C PHE A 34 7.55 -4.29 6.60
N ARG A 35 8.46 -3.81 7.45
CA ARG A 35 9.77 -4.41 7.65
C ARG A 35 9.79 -5.12 9.00
N VAL A 36 10.32 -6.33 9.04
CA VAL A 36 10.55 -7.09 10.27
C VAL A 36 12.06 -7.22 10.48
N ASP A 37 12.58 -6.63 11.54
CA ASP A 37 13.99 -6.71 11.92
C ASP A 37 14.16 -7.52 13.20
N PHE A 38 15.12 -8.43 13.24
CA PHE A 38 15.57 -9.05 14.47
C PHE A 38 16.81 -8.33 15.00
N VAL A 39 16.72 -7.78 16.21
CA VAL A 39 17.80 -7.07 16.88
C VAL A 39 18.27 -7.91 18.06
N SER A 40 19.51 -8.42 18.00
CA SER A 40 20.11 -9.22 19.08
C SER A 40 21.29 -8.51 19.74
N ASN A 41 21.53 -8.83 21.02
CA ASN A 41 22.75 -8.42 21.71
C ASN A 41 23.89 -9.45 21.61
N GLY A 42 23.75 -10.47 20.74
CA GLY A 42 24.77 -11.49 20.46
C GLY A 42 24.92 -12.58 21.51
N LYS A 43 24.12 -12.57 22.59
CA LYS A 43 24.16 -13.60 23.63
C LYS A 43 23.14 -14.70 23.32
N LYS A 44 23.57 -15.96 23.27
CA LYS A 44 22.67 -17.12 23.11
C LYS A 44 21.96 -17.46 24.42
N THR A 45 20.92 -16.70 24.77
CA THR A 45 20.21 -16.87 26.04
C THR A 45 18.81 -17.45 25.91
N ASN A 46 18.21 -17.51 24.71
CA ASN A 46 16.82 -17.93 24.50
C ASN A 46 16.64 -18.71 23.18
N THR A 47 15.48 -19.36 23.02
CA THR A 47 15.09 -20.15 21.83
C THR A 47 14.75 -19.32 20.58
N GLY A 48 14.52 -18.00 20.72
CA GLY A 48 14.24 -17.11 19.60
C GLY A 48 12.75 -16.76 19.46
N PHE A 49 12.31 -16.54 18.23
CA PHE A 49 10.94 -16.17 17.87
C PHE A 49 10.44 -17.06 16.73
N ASP A 50 9.13 -17.25 16.68
CA ASP A 50 8.42 -17.90 15.57
C ASP A 50 7.31 -16.94 15.11
N ILE A 51 7.33 -16.58 13.83
CA ILE A 51 6.40 -15.60 13.24
C ILE A 51 5.68 -16.28 12.10
N THR A 52 4.34 -16.28 12.17
CA THR A 52 3.47 -16.75 11.09
C THR A 52 2.68 -15.57 10.54
N PHE A 53 2.73 -15.40 9.22
CA PHE A 53 1.87 -14.48 8.49
C PHE A 53 0.60 -15.23 8.08
N THR A 54 -0.56 -14.66 8.41
CA THR A 54 -1.86 -15.20 7.99
C THR A 54 -2.67 -14.06 7.40
N GLU A 55 -3.24 -14.27 6.22
CA GLU A 55 -4.24 -13.37 5.65
C GLU A 55 -5.44 -13.25 6.62
N SER A 56 -6.01 -12.06 6.69
CA SER A 56 -7.14 -11.80 7.59
C SER A 56 -8.44 -11.84 6.82
N GLU A 57 -9.30 -12.80 7.16
CA GLU A 57 -10.66 -12.93 6.62
C GLU A 57 -11.55 -11.69 6.87
N GLU A 58 -11.16 -10.80 7.80
CA GLU A 58 -11.88 -9.53 8.04
C GLU A 58 -11.62 -8.47 6.95
N TRP A 59 -10.46 -8.53 6.27
CA TRP A 59 -10.06 -7.60 5.20
C TRP A 59 -10.43 -8.10 3.81
N ASP A 60 -10.76 -9.38 3.69
CA ASP A 60 -11.35 -10.05 2.52
C ASP A 60 -12.73 -9.48 2.10
N ARG A 61 -13.18 -8.40 2.77
CA ARG A 61 -14.41 -7.66 2.49
C ARG A 61 -14.18 -6.36 1.75
N ALA A 62 -12.93 -6.05 1.41
CA ALA A 62 -12.58 -4.88 0.64
C ALA A 62 -12.14 -5.33 -0.76
N ASP A 63 -12.92 -4.97 -1.80
CA ASP A 63 -12.64 -5.26 -3.22
C ASP A 63 -11.43 -4.43 -3.72
N CYS A 64 -10.32 -4.45 -2.99
CA CYS A 64 -9.24 -3.49 -3.16
C CYS A 64 -7.85 -3.95 -2.73
N HIS A 65 -7.65 -5.23 -2.41
CA HIS A 65 -6.33 -5.83 -2.15
C HIS A 65 -5.98 -6.80 -3.28
N GLU A 66 -5.82 -6.29 -4.50
CA GLU A 66 -5.75 -7.10 -5.71
C GLU A 66 -4.46 -6.86 -6.49
N THR A 67 -3.94 -7.93 -7.10
CA THR A 67 -2.94 -7.84 -8.17
C THR A 67 -3.65 -7.88 -9.52
N ILE A 68 -3.53 -6.81 -10.30
CA ILE A 68 -4.20 -6.64 -11.59
C ILE A 68 -3.15 -6.74 -12.71
N ASN A 69 -3.23 -7.78 -13.51
CA ASN A 69 -2.44 -7.90 -14.73
C ASN A 69 -3.10 -7.07 -15.84
N LEU A 70 -2.36 -6.12 -16.40
CA LEU A 70 -2.79 -5.26 -17.49
C LEU A 70 -2.42 -5.91 -18.83
N ALA A 71 -3.35 -5.94 -19.78
CA ALA A 71 -2.98 -6.16 -21.16
C ALA A 71 -2.41 -4.87 -21.78
N MET A 72 -1.59 -5.02 -22.82
CA MET A 72 -1.04 -3.89 -23.55
C MET A 72 -2.18 -3.05 -24.15
N ASN A 73 -2.13 -1.74 -23.97
CA ASN A 73 -3.12 -0.76 -24.41
C ASN A 73 -4.55 -0.99 -23.86
N GLU A 74 -4.73 -1.82 -22.83
CA GLU A 74 -6.01 -1.95 -22.13
C GLU A 74 -6.11 -0.87 -21.03
N GLU A 75 -7.20 -0.10 -21.05
CA GLU A 75 -7.51 0.86 -19.99
C GLU A 75 -8.10 0.13 -18.79
N ARG A 76 -7.63 0.49 -17.60
CA ARG A 76 -8.18 0.01 -16.34
C ARG A 76 -8.46 1.18 -15.41
N THR A 77 -9.68 1.19 -14.90
CA THR A 77 -10.12 2.17 -13.91
C THR A 77 -10.22 1.53 -12.54
N ILE A 78 -9.62 2.19 -11.56
CA ILE A 78 -9.70 1.89 -10.13
C ILE A 78 -10.35 3.10 -9.48
N GLU A 79 -11.32 2.85 -8.62
CA GLU A 79 -12.03 3.89 -7.89
C GLU A 79 -12.11 3.55 -6.40
N THR A 80 -12.51 4.53 -5.59
CA THR A 80 -12.71 4.31 -4.16
C THR A 80 -13.76 3.21 -3.92
N PRO A 81 -13.39 2.08 -3.29
CA PRO A 81 -14.16 0.84 -3.38
C PRO A 81 -15.48 0.84 -2.59
N PHE A 82 -15.81 1.88 -1.81
CA PHE A 82 -17.02 1.88 -0.98
C PHE A 82 -17.63 3.26 -0.78
N GLN A 83 -18.31 3.80 -1.80
CA GLN A 83 -19.07 5.06 -1.66
C GLN A 83 -20.19 5.01 -0.58
N LYS A 84 -20.57 3.82 -0.07
CA LYS A 84 -21.69 3.63 0.87
C LYS A 84 -21.29 3.35 2.33
N LYS A 85 -20.00 3.17 2.65
CA LYS A 85 -19.55 2.96 4.05
C LYS A 85 -19.01 4.27 4.64
N ARG A 86 -19.14 4.44 5.96
CA ARG A 86 -18.69 5.65 6.69
C ARG A 86 -17.17 5.83 6.70
N TRP A 87 -16.40 4.79 6.39
CA TRP A 87 -14.95 4.83 6.27
C TRP A 87 -14.50 3.77 5.27
N THR A 88 -13.50 4.11 4.45
CA THR A 88 -12.83 3.13 3.58
C THR A 88 -11.56 2.68 4.28
N PRO A 89 -11.39 1.37 4.58
CA PRO A 89 -10.12 0.85 5.07
C PRO A 89 -8.97 1.13 4.08
N LEU A 90 -7.72 0.94 4.51
CA LEU A 90 -6.57 0.99 3.60
C LEU A 90 -6.76 -0.06 2.50
N CYS A 91 -6.52 0.35 1.26
CA CYS A 91 -6.68 -0.43 0.04
C CYS A 91 -5.40 -0.38 -0.79
N GLU A 92 -5.10 -1.47 -1.48
CA GLU A 92 -3.86 -1.67 -2.23
C GLU A 92 -4.07 -2.42 -3.54
N TRP A 93 -3.71 -1.78 -4.65
CA TRP A 93 -3.69 -2.41 -5.95
C TRP A 93 -2.26 -2.49 -6.47
N HIS A 94 -1.86 -3.69 -6.90
CA HIS A 94 -0.60 -3.91 -7.60
C HIS A 94 -0.88 -4.15 -9.08
N LEU A 95 -0.61 -3.14 -9.90
CA LEU A 95 -0.81 -3.19 -11.34
C LEU A 95 0.47 -3.69 -12.00
N ILE A 96 0.35 -4.71 -12.84
CA ILE A 96 1.48 -5.33 -13.55
C ILE A 96 1.18 -5.34 -15.05
N GLY A 97 1.91 -4.52 -15.80
CA GLY A 97 1.92 -4.54 -17.27
C GLY A 97 2.96 -5.51 -17.84
N PRO A 98 2.93 -5.78 -19.16
CA PRO A 98 3.92 -6.63 -19.85
C PRO A 98 5.37 -6.15 -19.65
N GLU A 99 6.36 -7.03 -19.78
CA GLU A 99 7.78 -6.68 -19.55
C GLU A 99 8.28 -5.51 -20.41
N ASP A 100 7.85 -5.44 -21.67
CA ASP A 100 8.23 -4.39 -22.62
C ASP A 100 7.25 -3.19 -22.60
N SER A 101 6.78 -2.82 -21.42
CA SER A 101 5.82 -1.72 -21.23
C SER A 101 6.22 -0.75 -20.11
N ARG A 102 5.53 0.38 -20.06
CA ARG A 102 5.44 1.26 -18.88
C ARG A 102 3.98 1.52 -18.57
N ILE A 103 3.67 1.82 -17.31
CA ILE A 103 2.32 2.22 -16.93
C ILE A 103 2.11 3.71 -17.16
N ASN A 104 1.09 4.06 -17.94
CA ASN A 104 0.56 5.40 -18.06
C ASN A 104 -0.57 5.60 -17.07
N ILE A 105 -0.45 6.59 -16.19
CA ILE A 105 -1.58 7.16 -15.48
C ILE A 105 -2.24 8.16 -16.42
N MET A 106 -3.31 7.72 -17.07
CA MET A 106 -4.05 8.54 -18.04
C MET A 106 -4.74 9.70 -17.32
N THR A 107 -5.51 9.37 -16.28
CA THR A 107 -6.23 10.35 -15.47
C THR A 107 -6.27 9.93 -14.01
N LEU A 108 -6.13 10.89 -13.11
CA LEU A 108 -6.44 10.73 -11.70
C LEU A 108 -7.21 11.97 -11.22
N ASP A 109 -8.46 11.78 -10.82
CA ASP A 109 -9.26 12.79 -10.09
C ASP A 109 -9.42 12.29 -8.65
N ALA A 110 -8.72 12.94 -7.72
CA ALA A 110 -8.78 12.64 -6.30
C ALA A 110 -9.33 13.86 -5.54
N LYS A 111 -10.35 13.62 -4.72
CA LYS A 111 -11.04 14.61 -3.88
C LYS A 111 -11.06 14.11 -2.44
N MET A 112 -9.87 14.13 -1.87
CA MET A 112 -9.57 13.69 -0.51
C MET A 112 -9.65 14.87 0.48
N ILE A 113 -9.90 14.55 1.75
CA ILE A 113 -9.88 15.48 2.86
C ILE A 113 -8.45 15.93 3.09
N GLU A 114 -8.23 17.23 2.95
CA GLU A 114 -6.95 17.84 3.25
C GLU A 114 -6.75 17.93 4.77
N ASN A 115 -5.62 17.39 5.24
CA ASN A 115 -5.31 17.41 6.66
C ASN A 115 -3.80 17.65 6.91
N PRO A 116 -3.44 18.43 7.94
CA PRO A 116 -2.04 18.63 8.31
C PRO A 116 -1.35 17.30 8.60
N GLY A 117 -0.28 17.00 7.86
CA GLY A 117 0.50 15.77 8.04
C GLY A 117 0.00 14.55 7.27
N CYS A 118 -1.01 14.68 6.40
CA CYS A 118 -1.31 13.68 5.36
C CYS A 118 -1.60 12.28 5.92
N ASN A 119 -2.27 12.21 7.07
CA ASN A 119 -2.41 10.99 7.86
C ASN A 119 -3.86 10.55 8.08
N GLU A 120 -4.86 11.32 7.68
CA GLU A 120 -6.27 10.94 7.76
C GLU A 120 -6.69 10.20 6.49
N GLU A 121 -6.61 10.89 5.35
CA GLU A 121 -6.87 10.36 4.02
C GLU A 121 -5.68 10.64 3.11
N TYR A 122 -5.21 9.61 2.40
CA TYR A 122 -4.11 9.77 1.47
C TYR A 122 -4.11 8.68 0.40
N MET A 123 -3.45 8.98 -0.71
CA MET A 123 -3.09 8.06 -1.78
C MET A 123 -1.57 8.06 -1.97
N VAL A 124 -1.00 6.88 -2.18
CA VAL A 124 0.40 6.69 -2.59
C VAL A 124 0.42 6.03 -3.96
N LEU A 125 1.19 6.61 -4.87
CA LEU A 125 1.49 6.02 -6.17
C LEU A 125 2.99 5.74 -6.24
N HIS A 126 3.35 4.51 -6.62
CA HIS A 126 4.74 4.11 -6.66
C HIS A 126 5.03 3.14 -7.81
N GLY A 127 5.94 3.54 -8.70
CA GLY A 127 6.25 2.81 -9.93
C GLY A 127 7.42 1.83 -9.83
N ASN A 128 7.61 1.10 -8.74
CA ASN A 128 8.66 0.06 -8.65
C ASN A 128 8.15 -1.33 -9.03
N LYS A 129 9.10 -2.21 -9.38
CA LYS A 129 8.88 -3.63 -9.73
C LYS A 129 8.62 -4.54 -8.53
N ASP A 130 8.63 -3.99 -7.32
CA ASP A 130 8.40 -4.69 -6.06
C ASP A 130 7.09 -4.14 -5.49
N PRO A 131 6.22 -4.97 -4.85
CA PRO A 131 5.02 -4.49 -4.18
C PRO A 131 5.29 -3.51 -3.03
N SER A 132 6.56 -3.23 -2.72
CA SER A 132 6.97 -2.19 -1.80
C SER A 132 6.77 -0.78 -2.34
N TYR A 133 6.45 0.17 -1.45
CA TYR A 133 6.28 1.58 -1.77
C TYR A 133 6.89 2.50 -0.69
N PRO A 134 8.21 2.75 -0.74
CA PRO A 134 8.88 3.66 0.21
C PRO A 134 8.40 5.10 0.01
N VAL A 135 8.05 5.78 1.11
CA VAL A 135 7.46 7.14 1.08
C VAL A 135 8.33 8.13 0.31
N ASP A 136 9.65 8.13 0.54
CA ASP A 136 10.59 9.10 -0.05
C ASP A 136 10.71 8.99 -1.58
N SER A 137 10.34 7.85 -2.14
CA SER A 137 10.35 7.56 -3.58
C SER A 137 8.96 7.42 -4.18
N SER A 138 7.92 7.78 -3.43
CA SER A 138 6.53 7.66 -3.85
C SER A 138 5.89 9.03 -4.03
N ILE A 139 4.87 9.09 -4.89
CA ILE A 139 4.01 10.27 -4.99
C ILE A 139 2.95 10.14 -3.90
N LEU A 140 3.03 11.00 -2.88
CA LEU A 140 2.06 11.08 -1.79
C LEU A 140 1.04 12.19 -2.07
N LEU A 141 -0.24 11.84 -2.08
CA LEU A 141 -1.38 12.73 -2.32
C LEU A 141 -2.32 12.71 -1.11
N CYS A 142 -2.81 13.85 -0.65
CA CYS A 142 -3.78 13.94 0.46
C CYS A 142 -4.57 15.25 0.42
N ASN A 143 -4.88 15.71 -0.78
CA ASN A 143 -5.71 16.88 -1.03
C ASN A 143 -6.51 16.64 -2.32
N THR A 144 -7.20 17.67 -2.79
CA THR A 144 -7.80 17.63 -4.12
C THR A 144 -6.69 17.70 -5.18
N THR A 145 -6.58 16.65 -5.99
CA THR A 145 -5.55 16.51 -7.02
C THR A 145 -6.19 16.07 -8.33
N VAL A 146 -5.84 16.74 -9.42
CA VAL A 146 -6.12 16.28 -10.78
C VAL A 146 -4.78 16.10 -11.50
N ILE A 147 -4.54 14.88 -11.95
CA ILE A 147 -3.35 14.50 -12.71
C ILE A 147 -3.80 13.97 -14.07
N ASN A 148 -3.10 14.39 -15.13
CA ASN A 148 -3.29 13.87 -16.47
C ASN A 148 -1.93 13.44 -17.03
N ASN A 149 -1.89 12.25 -17.64
CA ASN A 149 -0.74 11.72 -18.37
C ASN A 149 0.58 11.74 -17.59
N ILE A 150 0.72 10.87 -16.59
CA ILE A 150 2.02 10.59 -15.97
C ILE A 150 2.52 9.23 -16.43
N MET A 151 3.72 9.23 -16.99
CA MET A 151 4.43 8.02 -17.36
C MET A 151 5.24 7.50 -16.16
N MET A 152 4.96 6.27 -15.73
CA MET A 152 5.78 5.57 -14.75
C MET A 152 7.08 5.07 -15.41
N ASP A 153 8.15 4.95 -14.62
CA ASP A 153 9.43 4.44 -15.12
C ASP A 153 9.47 2.91 -15.25
N SER A 154 8.46 2.21 -14.74
CA SER A 154 8.37 0.75 -14.83
C SER A 154 7.04 0.28 -15.40
N ASN A 155 6.98 -1.02 -15.69
CA ASN A 155 5.77 -1.75 -16.06
C ASN A 155 4.89 -2.09 -14.85
N GLN A 156 5.18 -1.56 -13.66
CA GLN A 156 4.44 -1.85 -12.44
C GLN A 156 4.06 -0.57 -11.70
N LEU A 157 2.92 -0.61 -11.01
CA LEU A 157 2.41 0.51 -10.24
C LEU A 157 1.70 -0.03 -8.99
N ASN A 158 2.21 0.34 -7.83
CA ASN A 158 1.52 0.18 -6.56
C ASN A 158 0.65 1.41 -6.32
N VAL A 159 -0.63 1.18 -6.09
CA VAL A 159 -1.62 2.19 -5.73
C VAL A 159 -2.12 1.87 -4.34
N VAL A 160 -1.96 2.81 -3.42
CA VAL A 160 -2.39 2.62 -2.03
C VAL A 160 -3.31 3.76 -1.68
N TYR A 161 -4.47 3.45 -1.12
CA TYR A 161 -5.42 4.47 -0.70
C TYR A 161 -5.91 4.19 0.70
N LYS A 162 -5.80 5.18 1.57
CA LYS A 162 -6.38 5.16 2.91
C LYS A 162 -7.54 6.15 2.95
N GLY A 163 -8.75 5.67 3.22
CA GLY A 163 -9.89 6.55 3.46
C GLY A 163 -9.89 7.17 4.86
N ALA A 164 -10.49 8.35 4.99
CA ALA A 164 -10.79 8.94 6.29
C ALA A 164 -11.94 8.22 7.01
N LYS A 165 -12.13 8.56 8.29
CA LYS A 165 -13.31 8.17 9.09
C LYS A 165 -14.57 8.98 8.76
N VAL A 166 -14.42 10.06 8.00
CA VAL A 166 -15.51 10.90 7.51
C VAL A 166 -15.57 10.78 6.00
N ALA A 167 -16.75 10.97 5.43
CA ALA A 167 -16.96 10.77 4.00
C ALA A 167 -16.20 11.82 3.18
N SER A 168 -15.48 11.36 2.15
CA SER A 168 -14.90 12.17 1.08
C SER A 168 -15.50 11.74 -0.26
N GLN A 169 -15.14 12.42 -1.35
CA GLN A 169 -15.51 11.98 -2.70
C GLN A 169 -14.58 10.86 -3.22
N GLY A 170 -13.45 10.61 -2.54
CA GLY A 170 -12.51 9.57 -2.90
C GLY A 170 -11.70 9.90 -4.15
N PHE A 171 -11.43 8.91 -4.99
CA PHE A 171 -10.65 9.03 -6.21
C PHE A 171 -11.22 8.17 -7.35
N VAL A 172 -10.86 8.56 -8.58
CA VAL A 172 -10.96 7.76 -9.79
C VAL A 172 -9.62 7.84 -10.52
N LEU A 173 -9.00 6.68 -10.73
CA LEU A 173 -7.69 6.50 -11.37
C LEU A 173 -7.87 5.63 -12.61
N THR A 174 -7.47 6.13 -13.78
CA THR A 174 -7.43 5.35 -15.02
C THR A 174 -6.00 5.19 -15.48
N VAL A 175 -5.62 3.95 -15.73
CA VAL A 175 -4.26 3.55 -16.12
C VAL A 175 -4.27 2.69 -17.38
N GLN A 176 -3.13 2.61 -18.05
CA GLN A 176 -2.93 1.75 -19.21
C GLN A 176 -1.47 1.32 -19.27
N ALA A 177 -1.19 0.06 -19.61
CA ALA A 177 0.16 -0.36 -19.97
C ALA A 177 0.43 0.03 -21.43
N VAL A 178 1.47 0.82 -21.67
CA VAL A 178 1.87 1.26 -23.02
C VAL A 178 3.22 0.68 -23.38
N PRO A 179 3.48 0.33 -24.65
CA PRO A 179 4.77 -0.19 -25.05
C PRO A 179 5.91 0.77 -24.70
N LEU A 180 7.05 0.24 -24.28
CA LEU A 180 8.32 0.93 -24.43
C LEU A 180 8.45 1.19 -25.93
N THR A 181 8.40 2.45 -26.38
CA THR A 181 8.60 2.77 -27.80
C THR A 181 9.83 2.04 -28.32
N PRO A 182 9.79 1.46 -29.53
CA PRO A 182 11.01 1.17 -30.28
C PRO A 182 11.84 2.44 -30.48
#